data_AF-A0A837I826-F1
#
_entry.id   AF-A0A837I826-F1
#
_cell.length_a   1.000
_cell.length_b   1.000
_cell.length_c   1.000
_cell.angle_alpha   90.00
_cell.angle_beta   90.00
_cell.angle_gamma   90.00
#
_symmetry.space_group_name_H-M   'P 1'
#
loop_
_entity.id
_entity.type
_entity.pdbx_description
1 polymer ?
#
loop_
_entity_poly.entity_id
_entity_poly.type
_entity_poly.pdbx_seq_one_letter_code
_entity_poly.pdbx_strand_id
1 'polypeptide(L)'
;MFEVIFDTETKKFFDNIEGYDPSKLGVSICSVYTRTLDDSFKEVQGAMKSYWEKDFPEMFELFEKADRIIGFNSIGFDVPALSPYLPEHWPKLKHFDILAQIKEAAGKRMSLDSLAKATLGSAKGGSGADAIKYWNEGTEKSLAKLKKYCETDVAITRDIYDYVLTNGVLKYTDFWNEIREIKLDFSYPTEDPSTLQHSLF
;
A
#
# COMPACT_ATOMS: atom_id res chain seq x y z
N MET A 1 -5.52 -2.60 -18.17
CA MET A 1 -5.42 -3.13 -16.79
C MET A 1 -5.68 -2.01 -15.80
N PHE A 2 -6.39 -2.27 -14.71
CA PHE A 2 -6.72 -1.30 -13.67
C PHE A 2 -6.04 -1.65 -12.35
N GLU A 3 -5.17 -0.77 -11.87
CA GLU A 3 -4.43 -0.93 -10.62
C GLU A 3 -4.92 0.05 -9.56
N VAL A 4 -4.92 -0.42 -8.31
CA VAL A 4 -5.22 0.38 -7.12
C VAL A 4 -4.02 0.30 -6.20
N ILE A 5 -3.42 1.44 -5.83
CA ILE A 5 -2.35 1.53 -4.84
C ILE A 5 -2.89 2.29 -3.63
N PHE A 6 -2.70 1.78 -2.42
CA PHE A 6 -3.32 2.37 -1.24
C PHE A 6 -2.47 2.26 0.03
N ASP A 7 -2.83 3.09 1.00
CA ASP A 7 -2.30 3.14 2.36
C ASP A 7 -3.40 3.67 3.29
N THR A 8 -3.35 3.28 4.57
CA THR A 8 -4.32 3.69 5.59
C THR A 8 -3.68 4.25 6.83
N GLU A 9 -4.33 5.27 7.40
CA GLU A 9 -3.94 5.81 8.70
C GLU A 9 -4.98 5.50 9.76
N THR A 10 -4.53 5.16 10.95
CA THR A 10 -5.40 4.69 12.04
C THR A 10 -5.78 5.80 13.01
N LYS A 11 -6.83 5.57 13.81
CA LYS A 11 -7.32 6.53 14.82
C LYS A 11 -6.61 6.41 16.17
N LYS A 12 -5.96 5.27 16.42
CA LYS A 12 -5.39 4.90 17.72
C LYS A 12 -4.00 4.30 17.55
N PHE A 13 -3.16 4.42 18.57
CA PHE A 13 -1.92 3.65 18.66
C PHE A 13 -2.21 2.22 19.15
N PHE A 14 -1.31 1.28 18.85
CA PHE A 14 -1.36 -0.07 19.44
C PHE A 14 -1.36 -0.04 20.98
N ASP A 15 -0.64 0.90 21.59
CA ASP A 15 -0.61 1.11 23.05
C ASP A 15 -1.99 1.52 23.63
N ASN A 16 -2.96 1.89 22.78
CA ASN A 16 -4.32 2.24 23.18
C ASN A 16 -5.32 1.07 23.04
N ILE A 17 -4.86 -0.12 22.64
CA ILE A 17 -5.70 -1.31 22.50
C ILE A 17 -5.09 -2.49 23.25
N GLU A 18 -5.92 -3.49 23.57
CA GLU A 18 -5.46 -4.74 24.16
C GLU A 18 -4.98 -5.72 23.07
N GLY A 19 -3.72 -6.14 23.18
CA GLY A 19 -3.07 -7.06 22.27
C GLY A 19 -2.58 -6.41 20.98
N TYR A 20 -2.17 -7.24 20.02
CA TYR A 20 -1.74 -6.82 18.70
C TYR A 20 -2.80 -7.20 17.66
N ASP A 21 -3.81 -6.35 17.50
CA ASP A 21 -4.93 -6.54 16.57
C ASP A 21 -5.26 -5.24 15.83
N PRO A 22 -4.83 -5.09 14.56
CA PRO A 22 -5.07 -3.87 13.79
C PRO A 22 -6.55 -3.51 13.63
N SER A 23 -7.46 -4.49 13.66
CA SER A 23 -8.91 -4.25 13.50
C SER A 23 -9.49 -3.36 14.61
N LYS A 24 -8.83 -3.29 15.77
CA LYS A 24 -9.27 -2.49 16.92
C LYS A 24 -8.83 -1.03 16.86
N LEU A 25 -7.92 -0.67 15.96
CA LEU A 25 -7.35 0.66 15.86
C LEU A 25 -8.35 1.67 15.27
N GLY A 26 -9.24 1.20 14.38
CA GLY A 26 -10.11 2.04 13.56
C GLY A 26 -9.30 2.84 12.52
N VAL A 27 -9.90 3.09 11.35
CA VAL A 27 -9.21 3.77 10.25
C VAL A 27 -9.74 5.20 10.13
N SER A 28 -8.83 6.17 10.10
CA SER A 28 -9.12 7.60 10.01
C SER A 28 -9.29 8.07 8.56
N ILE A 29 -8.36 7.69 7.69
CA ILE A 29 -8.35 8.00 6.26
C ILE A 29 -7.68 6.85 5.51
N CYS A 30 -8.09 6.64 4.26
CA CYS A 30 -7.40 5.81 3.29
C CYS A 30 -7.11 6.65 2.05
N SER A 31 -5.86 6.71 1.63
CA SER A 31 -5.49 7.33 0.36
C SER A 31 -5.32 6.26 -0.71
N VAL A 32 -5.76 6.58 -1.93
CA VAL A 32 -5.79 5.64 -3.04
C VAL A 32 -5.30 6.34 -4.31
N TYR A 33 -4.33 5.73 -4.97
CA TYR A 33 -3.96 6.04 -6.35
C TYR A 33 -4.55 4.98 -7.26
N THR A 34 -5.49 5.36 -8.11
CA THR A 34 -6.01 4.48 -9.16
C THR A 34 -5.33 4.79 -10.47
N ARG A 35 -4.97 3.76 -11.24
CA ARG A 35 -4.48 3.97 -12.60
C ARG A 35 -4.94 2.91 -13.59
N THR A 36 -5.00 3.32 -14.85
CA THR A 36 -5.23 2.43 -15.98
C THR A 36 -3.94 2.33 -16.79
N LEU A 37 -3.53 1.10 -17.06
CA LEU A 37 -2.41 0.76 -17.93
C LEU A 37 -2.94 0.23 -19.28
N ASP A 38 -2.27 0.59 -20.37
CA ASP A 38 -2.48 -0.01 -21.69
C ASP A 38 -1.85 -1.42 -21.81
N ASP A 39 -2.01 -2.06 -22.97
CA ASP A 39 -1.47 -3.40 -23.24
C ASP A 39 0.06 -3.48 -23.22
N SER A 40 0.75 -2.32 -23.24
CA SER A 40 2.20 -2.20 -23.09
C SER A 40 2.61 -1.84 -21.65
N PHE A 41 1.69 -1.99 -20.69
CA PHE A 41 1.89 -1.63 -19.28
C PHE A 41 2.22 -0.15 -19.03
N LYS A 42 1.90 0.72 -19.98
CA LYS A 42 2.11 2.16 -19.82
C LYS A 42 0.89 2.81 -19.20
N GLU A 43 1.12 3.66 -18.20
CA GLU A 43 0.05 4.44 -17.58
C GLU A 43 -0.57 5.43 -18.57
N VAL A 44 -1.89 5.30 -18.78
CA VAL A 44 -2.68 6.20 -19.64
C VAL A 44 -3.55 7.17 -18.85
N GLN A 45 -3.91 6.79 -17.62
CA GLN A 45 -4.68 7.63 -16.70
C GLN A 45 -4.30 7.25 -15.26
N GLY A 46 -4.14 8.26 -14.41
CA GLY A 46 -3.88 8.07 -12.99
C GLY A 46 -4.47 9.21 -12.16
N ALA A 47 -4.97 8.90 -10.97
CA ALA A 47 -5.52 9.89 -10.05
C ALA A 47 -5.35 9.47 -8.59
N MET A 48 -4.96 10.44 -7.75
CA MET A 48 -4.96 10.30 -6.29
C MET A 48 -6.32 10.77 -5.74
N LYS A 49 -6.94 9.96 -4.88
CA LYS A 49 -8.12 10.34 -4.09
C LYS A 49 -7.99 9.79 -2.67
N SER A 50 -8.37 10.59 -1.68
CA SER A 50 -8.40 10.18 -0.28
C SER A 50 -9.83 10.08 0.23
N TYR A 51 -10.10 9.05 1.00
CA TYR A 51 -11.41 8.68 1.52
C TYR A 51 -11.37 8.74 3.03
N TRP A 52 -12.27 9.53 3.61
CA TRP A 52 -12.53 9.47 5.04
C TRP A 52 -13.43 8.26 5.33
N GLU A 53 -13.52 7.85 6.59
CA GLU A 53 -14.28 6.66 7.00
C GLU A 53 -15.71 6.59 6.43
N LYS A 54 -16.41 7.73 6.38
CA LYS A 54 -17.77 7.83 5.82
C LYS A 54 -17.84 7.55 4.31
N ASP A 55 -16.72 7.70 3.60
CA ASP A 55 -16.59 7.58 2.15
C ASP A 55 -16.03 6.19 1.74
N PHE A 56 -15.73 5.31 2.70
CA PHE A 56 -15.22 3.97 2.44
C PHE A 56 -16.12 3.10 1.54
N PRO A 57 -17.47 3.16 1.61
CA PRO A 57 -18.29 2.42 0.65
C PRO A 57 -17.96 2.73 -0.81
N GLU A 58 -17.73 4.01 -1.14
CA GLU A 58 -17.34 4.44 -2.50
C GLU A 58 -15.95 3.91 -2.86
N MET A 59 -15.01 3.97 -1.90
CA MET A 59 -13.67 3.45 -2.07
C MET A 59 -13.67 1.96 -2.42
N PHE A 60 -14.50 1.16 -1.74
CA PHE A 60 -14.50 -0.29 -1.92
C PHE A 60 -14.92 -0.71 -3.32
N GLU A 61 -15.80 0.04 -3.99
CA GLU A 61 -16.17 -0.20 -5.39
C GLU A 61 -14.99 -0.12 -6.36
N LEU A 62 -13.93 0.61 -6.02
CA LEU A 62 -12.72 0.69 -6.84
C LEU A 62 -11.89 -0.57 -6.74
N PHE A 63 -11.69 -1.08 -5.53
CA PHE A 63 -10.85 -2.25 -5.28
C PHE A 63 -11.45 -3.53 -5.88
N GLU A 64 -12.78 -3.64 -5.90
CA GLU A 64 -13.49 -4.76 -6.57
C GLU A 64 -13.18 -4.83 -8.06
N LYS A 65 -12.92 -3.69 -8.70
CA LYS A 65 -12.61 -3.60 -10.13
C LYS A 65 -11.12 -3.78 -10.43
N ALA A 66 -10.27 -3.82 -9.40
CA ALA A 66 -8.83 -3.84 -9.55
C ALA A 66 -8.32 -5.18 -10.07
N ASP A 67 -7.50 -5.13 -11.12
CA ASP A 67 -6.70 -6.25 -11.57
C ASP A 67 -5.56 -6.56 -10.60
N ARG A 68 -5.13 -5.56 -9.82
CA ARG A 68 -4.17 -5.72 -8.71
C ARG A 68 -4.34 -4.60 -7.69
N ILE A 69 -4.31 -4.96 -6.41
CA ILE A 69 -4.38 -4.03 -5.28
C ILE A 69 -3.00 -4.02 -4.61
N ILE A 70 -2.29 -2.91 -4.69
CA ILE A 70 -0.89 -2.78 -4.29
C ILE A 70 -0.81 -2.00 -2.99
N GLY A 71 -0.02 -2.48 -2.03
CA GLY A 71 0.27 -1.76 -0.80
C GLY A 71 1.61 -2.14 -0.20
N PHE A 72 1.97 -1.48 0.88
CA PHE A 72 3.19 -1.75 1.63
C PHE A 72 2.86 -2.27 3.02
N ASN A 73 3.10 -3.56 3.28
CA ASN A 73 2.61 -4.24 4.50
C ASN A 73 1.08 -4.25 4.62
N SER A 74 0.36 -4.06 3.51
CA SER A 74 -1.10 -3.98 3.48
C SER A 74 -1.80 -5.27 3.87
N ILE A 75 -1.25 -6.43 3.52
CA ILE A 75 -1.81 -7.73 3.94
C ILE A 75 -1.62 -7.92 5.45
N GLY A 76 -0.50 -7.43 5.99
CA GLY A 76 -0.16 -7.55 7.40
C GLY A 76 -0.76 -6.47 8.32
N PHE A 77 -1.29 -5.38 7.76
CA PHE A 77 -1.75 -4.24 8.55
C PHE A 77 -3.03 -3.60 7.99
N ASP A 78 -2.99 -2.97 6.81
CA ASP A 78 -4.10 -2.16 6.29
C ASP A 78 -5.37 -2.98 6.06
N VAL A 79 -5.27 -4.17 5.46
CA VAL A 79 -6.40 -5.07 5.23
C VAL A 79 -7.01 -5.53 6.56
N PRO A 80 -6.23 -6.03 7.55
CA PRO A 80 -6.74 -6.26 8.91
C PRO A 80 -7.35 -5.02 9.58
N ALA A 81 -6.76 -3.84 9.44
CA ALA A 81 -7.26 -2.60 10.03
C ALA A 81 -8.59 -2.15 9.41
N LEU A 82 -8.75 -2.35 8.10
CA LEU A 82 -9.99 -2.10 7.37
C LEU A 82 -11.05 -3.18 7.58
N SER A 83 -10.70 -4.37 8.07
CA SER A 83 -11.64 -5.51 8.20
C SER A 83 -12.97 -5.20 8.90
N PRO A 84 -13.09 -4.28 9.90
CA PRO A 84 -14.39 -3.91 10.47
C PRO A 84 -15.34 -3.19 9.49
N TYR A 85 -14.79 -2.65 8.40
CA TYR A 85 -15.50 -1.88 7.37
C TYR A 85 -15.72 -2.70 6.09
N LEU A 86 -14.93 -3.76 5.88
CA LEU A 86 -14.85 -4.49 4.63
C LEU A 86 -15.93 -5.58 4.50
N PRO A 87 -16.39 -5.86 3.26
CA PRO A 87 -17.04 -7.13 2.96
C PRO A 87 -16.11 -8.32 3.27
N GLU A 88 -16.66 -9.47 3.68
CA GLU A 88 -15.87 -10.64 4.08
C GLU A 88 -14.94 -11.21 2.99
N HIS A 89 -15.28 -11.01 1.71
CA HIS A 89 -14.50 -11.55 0.59
C HIS A 89 -13.31 -10.66 0.21
N TRP A 90 -13.23 -9.44 0.72
CA TRP A 90 -12.25 -8.45 0.31
C TRP A 90 -10.77 -8.84 0.57
N PRO A 91 -10.43 -9.55 1.68
CA PRO A 91 -9.10 -10.10 1.86
C PRO A 91 -8.67 -11.12 0.78
N LYS A 92 -9.62 -11.63 -0.02
CA LYS A 92 -9.36 -12.59 -1.12
C LYS A 92 -9.17 -11.91 -2.47
N LEU A 93 -9.26 -10.58 -2.55
CA LEU A 93 -8.97 -9.85 -3.78
C LEU A 93 -7.49 -9.96 -4.15
N LYS A 94 -7.13 -9.43 -5.32
CA LYS A 94 -5.80 -9.55 -5.94
C LYS A 94 -4.75 -8.66 -5.27
N HIS A 95 -4.52 -8.87 -3.98
CA HIS A 95 -3.56 -8.11 -3.17
C HIS A 95 -2.11 -8.43 -3.55
N PHE A 96 -1.29 -7.38 -3.65
CA PHE A 96 0.14 -7.42 -3.88
C PHE A 96 0.83 -6.58 -2.81
N ASP A 97 1.51 -7.24 -1.88
CA ASP A 97 2.19 -6.59 -0.75
C ASP A 97 3.70 -6.53 -1.00
N ILE A 98 4.22 -5.32 -1.18
CA ILE A 98 5.64 -5.07 -1.46
C ILE A 98 6.53 -5.59 -0.32
N LEU A 99 6.11 -5.45 0.94
CA LEU A 99 6.91 -5.91 2.07
C LEU A 99 6.91 -7.44 2.17
N ALA A 100 5.82 -8.10 1.77
CA ALA A 100 5.80 -9.56 1.65
C ALA A 100 6.83 -10.04 0.62
N GLN A 101 6.87 -9.41 -0.56
CA GLN A 101 7.85 -9.73 -1.61
C GLN A 101 9.30 -9.51 -1.15
N ILE A 102 9.57 -8.40 -0.45
CA ILE A 102 10.89 -8.12 0.13
C ILE A 102 11.26 -9.18 1.17
N LYS A 103 10.32 -9.57 2.04
CA LYS A 103 10.57 -10.57 3.08
C LYS A 103 10.89 -11.94 2.46
N GLU A 104 10.19 -12.31 1.39
CA GLU A 104 10.45 -13.54 0.64
C GLU A 104 11.85 -13.53 0.01
N ALA A 105 12.25 -12.43 -0.64
CA ALA A 105 13.54 -12.35 -1.33
C ALA A 105 14.76 -12.14 -0.40
N ALA A 106 14.59 -11.40 0.70
CA ALA A 106 15.70 -10.94 1.55
C ALA A 106 15.67 -11.44 3.00
N GLY A 107 14.58 -12.10 3.43
CA GLY A 107 14.45 -12.66 4.78
C GLY A 107 14.31 -11.63 5.92
N LYS A 108 14.15 -10.34 5.59
CA LYS A 108 14.04 -9.25 6.58
C LYS A 108 13.01 -8.21 6.18
N ARG A 109 12.52 -7.46 7.16
CA ARG A 109 11.62 -6.32 6.96
C ARG A 109 12.44 -5.03 6.80
N MET A 110 11.95 -4.13 5.97
CA MET A 110 12.50 -2.79 5.75
C MET A 110 11.36 -1.79 5.81
N SER A 111 11.62 -0.56 6.25
CA SER A 111 10.58 0.47 6.27
C SER A 111 10.43 1.11 4.89
N LEU A 112 9.22 1.55 4.55
CA LEU A 112 8.94 2.28 3.31
C LEU A 112 9.88 3.49 3.14
N ASP A 113 10.10 4.24 4.22
CA ASP A 113 11.02 5.39 4.24
C ASP A 113 12.47 5.00 3.91
N SER A 114 12.98 3.91 4.48
CA SER A 114 14.35 3.46 4.21
C SER A 114 14.54 3.05 2.75
N LEU A 115 13.53 2.40 2.16
CA LEU A 115 13.52 1.98 0.77
C LEU A 115 13.41 3.17 -0.18
N ALA A 116 12.52 4.12 0.14
CA ALA A 116 12.34 5.35 -0.64
C ALA A 116 13.64 6.16 -0.70
N LYS A 117 14.31 6.34 0.45
CA LYS A 117 15.60 7.03 0.52
C LYS A 117 16.67 6.35 -0.32
N ALA A 118 16.81 5.02 -0.18
CA ALA A 118 17.86 4.27 -0.87
C ALA A 118 17.59 4.10 -2.38
N THR A 119 16.32 4.00 -2.78
CA THR A 119 15.90 3.70 -4.16
C THR A 119 15.62 4.96 -4.96
N LEU A 120 14.82 5.87 -4.41
CA LEU A 120 14.30 7.05 -5.10
C LEU A 120 15.12 8.31 -4.78
N GLY A 121 16.01 8.26 -3.78
CA GLY A 121 16.78 9.43 -3.32
C GLY A 121 15.92 10.47 -2.60
N SER A 122 14.65 10.16 -2.30
CA SER A 122 13.72 11.07 -1.65
C SER A 122 13.93 11.06 -0.13
N ALA A 123 14.18 12.22 0.46
CA ALA A 123 14.15 12.39 1.91
C ALA A 123 12.72 12.74 2.35
N LYS A 124 12.06 11.89 3.15
CA LYS A 124 10.78 12.24 3.78
C LYS A 124 10.95 13.51 4.63
N GLY A 125 9.97 14.40 4.53
CA GLY A 125 9.79 15.56 5.42
C GLY A 125 8.92 15.30 6.65
N GLY A 126 8.60 14.04 6.98
CA GLY A 126 7.75 13.71 8.15
C GLY A 126 7.69 12.21 8.45
N SER A 127 7.41 11.86 9.72
CA SER A 127 7.30 10.48 10.20
C SER A 127 5.84 10.09 10.49
N GLY A 128 5.48 8.82 10.33
CA GLY A 128 4.11 8.32 10.60
C GLY A 128 3.66 8.47 12.06
N ALA A 129 4.58 8.75 12.98
CA ALA A 129 4.26 9.08 14.36
C ALA A 129 3.41 10.35 14.52
N ASP A 130 3.24 11.15 13.46
CA ASP A 130 2.42 12.37 13.49
C ASP A 130 0.99 12.17 12.97
N ALA A 131 0.68 11.06 12.27
CA ALA A 131 -0.64 10.85 11.66
C ALA A 131 -1.77 10.75 12.69
N ILE A 132 -1.63 9.90 13.70
CA ILE A 132 -2.61 9.78 14.80
C ILE A 132 -2.69 11.08 15.61
N LYS A 133 -1.59 11.83 15.76
CA LYS A 133 -1.63 13.15 16.43
C LYS A 133 -2.47 14.14 15.62
N TYR A 134 -2.31 14.16 14.30
CA TYR A 134 -3.10 15.01 13.42
C TYR A 134 -4.59 14.64 13.44
N TRP A 135 -4.91 13.35 13.50
CA TRP A 135 -6.29 12.88 13.68
C TRP A 135 -6.89 13.39 15.00
N ASN A 136 -6.17 13.20 16.11
CA ASN A 136 -6.63 13.61 17.44
C ASN A 136 -6.78 15.13 17.59
N GLU A 137 -5.96 15.92 16.90
CA GLU A 137 -6.09 17.38 16.89
C GLU A 137 -7.38 17.83 16.18
N GLY A 138 -7.79 17.13 15.11
CA GLY A 138 -9.08 17.33 14.43
C GLY A 138 -9.30 18.70 13.78
N THR A 139 -8.28 19.57 13.70
CA THR A 139 -8.37 20.86 13.02
C THR A 139 -8.29 20.67 11.51
N GLU A 140 -8.83 21.61 10.74
CA GLU A 140 -8.71 21.57 9.26
C GLU A 140 -7.25 21.45 8.81
N LYS A 141 -6.34 22.16 9.49
CA LYS A 141 -4.91 22.10 9.22
C LYS A 141 -4.30 20.75 9.56
N SER A 142 -4.69 20.12 10.68
CA SER A 142 -4.17 18.82 11.06
C SER A 142 -4.69 17.73 10.13
N LEU A 143 -5.98 17.74 9.79
CA LEU A 143 -6.57 16.80 8.85
C LEU A 143 -6.00 16.93 7.43
N ALA A 144 -5.67 18.15 6.98
CA ALA A 144 -4.97 18.36 5.72
C ALA A 144 -3.55 17.75 5.74
N LYS A 145 -2.83 17.83 6.87
CA LYS A 145 -1.53 17.17 7.03
C LYS A 145 -1.64 15.65 7.08
N LEU A 146 -2.64 15.11 7.77
CA LEU A 146 -2.95 13.69 7.80
C LEU A 146 -3.19 13.15 6.39
N LYS A 147 -4.08 13.80 5.64
CA LYS A 147 -4.34 13.48 4.22
C LYS A 147 -3.05 13.53 3.40
N LYS A 148 -2.26 14.60 3.54
CA LYS A 148 -1.00 14.73 2.79
C LYS A 148 0.00 13.62 3.14
N TYR A 149 0.05 13.21 4.40
CA TYR A 149 0.91 12.14 4.87
C TYR A 149 0.53 10.80 4.21
N CYS A 150 -0.74 10.40 4.29
CA CYS A 150 -1.24 9.17 3.67
C CYS A 150 -1.06 9.20 2.13
N GLU A 151 -1.38 10.31 1.46
CA GLU A 151 -1.14 10.47 0.01
C GLU A 151 0.35 10.38 -0.37
N THR A 152 1.26 10.79 0.53
CA THR A 152 2.70 10.67 0.30
C THR A 152 3.13 9.20 0.38
N ASP A 153 2.59 8.43 1.32
CA ASP A 153 2.94 7.01 1.47
C ASP A 153 2.40 6.17 0.31
N VAL A 154 1.22 6.49 -0.22
CA VAL A 154 0.71 5.92 -1.48
C VAL A 154 1.61 6.26 -2.67
N ALA A 155 2.02 7.53 -2.81
CA ALA A 155 2.88 7.96 -3.91
C ALA A 155 4.24 7.24 -3.87
N ILE A 156 4.84 7.11 -2.70
CA ILE A 156 6.10 6.38 -2.52
C ILE A 156 5.91 4.89 -2.82
N THR A 157 4.80 4.30 -2.37
CA THR A 157 4.48 2.88 -2.65
C THR A 157 4.38 2.64 -4.15
N ARG A 158 3.68 3.51 -4.90
CA ARG A 158 3.62 3.48 -6.36
C ARG A 158 5.02 3.60 -6.98
N ASP A 159 5.79 4.60 -6.57
CA ASP A 159 7.10 4.88 -7.17
C ASP A 159 8.11 3.73 -6.92
N ILE A 160 8.05 3.09 -5.74
CA ILE A 160 8.83 1.87 -5.44
C ILE A 160 8.39 0.72 -6.34
N TYR A 161 7.09 0.51 -6.46
CA TYR A 161 6.54 -0.56 -7.30
C TYR A 161 6.97 -0.40 -8.77
N ASP A 162 6.84 0.81 -9.32
CA ASP A 162 7.25 1.15 -10.69
C ASP A 162 8.77 1.03 -10.90
N TYR A 163 9.55 1.42 -9.89
CA TYR A 163 11.01 1.24 -9.94
C TYR A 163 11.37 -0.23 -10.08
N VAL A 164 10.76 -1.13 -9.30
CA VAL A 164 11.04 -2.56 -9.39
C VAL A 164 10.56 -3.15 -10.71
N LEU A 165 9.38 -2.77 -11.20
CA LEU A 165 8.91 -3.20 -12.53
C LEU A 165 9.88 -2.83 -13.65
N THR A 166 10.51 -1.66 -13.56
CA THR A 166 11.45 -1.17 -14.57
C THR A 166 12.85 -1.78 -14.43
N ASN A 167 13.33 -1.96 -13.20
CA ASN A 167 14.74 -2.27 -12.94
C ASN A 167 14.99 -3.70 -12.45
N GLY A 168 13.95 -4.42 -12.02
CA GLY A 168 14.05 -5.77 -11.44
C GLY A 168 14.80 -5.83 -10.10
N VAL A 169 15.07 -4.67 -9.50
CA VAL A 169 15.80 -4.53 -8.23
C VAL A 169 15.18 -3.45 -7.36
N LEU A 170 15.42 -3.56 -6.06
CA LEU A 170 15.11 -2.52 -5.07
C LEU A 170 16.34 -2.24 -4.21
N LYS A 171 16.60 -0.96 -3.91
CA LYS A 171 17.76 -0.55 -3.11
C LYS A 171 17.38 -0.37 -1.65
N TYR A 172 18.30 -0.70 -0.76
CA TYR A 172 18.18 -0.47 0.67
C TYR A 172 19.53 -0.17 1.30
N THR A 173 19.52 0.51 2.44
CA THR A 173 20.73 0.74 3.26
C THR A 173 20.91 -0.39 4.26
N ASP A 174 22.09 -1.03 4.28
CA ASP A 174 22.41 -2.07 5.25
C ASP A 174 22.89 -1.52 6.60
N PHE A 175 23.26 -2.42 7.51
CA PHE A 175 23.76 -2.06 8.85
C PHE A 175 25.05 -1.23 8.82
N TRP A 176 25.81 -1.28 7.73
CA TRP A 176 27.07 -0.57 7.55
C TRP A 176 26.91 0.75 6.79
N ASN A 177 25.66 1.21 6.60
CA ASN A 177 25.31 2.37 5.78
C ASN A 177 25.68 2.22 4.28
N GLU A 178 25.83 0.98 3.80
CA GLU A 178 26.07 0.73 2.39
C GLU A 178 24.77 0.49 1.64
N ILE A 179 24.68 1.01 0.41
CA ILE A 179 23.54 0.71 -0.47
C ILE A 179 23.71 -0.70 -1.03
N ARG A 180 22.68 -1.52 -0.80
CA ARG A 180 22.56 -2.89 -1.29
C ARG A 180 21.32 -3.00 -2.18
N GLU A 181 21.30 -4.01 -3.03
CA GLU A 181 20.18 -4.32 -3.92
C GLU A 181 19.55 -5.66 -3.57
N ILE A 182 18.23 -5.75 -3.74
CA ILE A 182 17.44 -6.97 -3.67
C ILE A 182 16.84 -7.17 -5.06
N LYS A 183 17.04 -8.35 -5.66
CA LYS A 183 16.35 -8.72 -6.90
C LYS A 183 14.88 -9.04 -6.57
N LEU A 184 13.97 -8.44 -7.32
CA LEU A 184 12.53 -8.60 -7.14
C LEU A 184 11.87 -8.66 -8.51
N ASP A 185 10.82 -9.47 -8.62
CA ASP A 185 10.00 -9.56 -9.81
C ASP A 185 8.56 -9.19 -9.45
N PHE A 186 8.13 -8.01 -9.93
CA PHE A 186 6.77 -7.51 -9.73
C PHE A 186 5.90 -7.72 -10.96
N SER A 187 6.35 -8.51 -11.94
CA SER A 187 5.55 -8.83 -13.12
C SER A 187 4.20 -9.45 -12.76
N TYR A 188 3.27 -9.36 -13.70
CA TYR A 188 1.98 -10.02 -13.56
C TYR A 188 2.15 -11.53 -13.70
N PRO A 189 1.51 -12.35 -12.84
CA PRO A 189 1.46 -13.78 -13.06
C PRO A 189 0.93 -14.04 -14.47
N THR A 190 1.63 -14.85 -15.25
CA THR A 190 1.09 -15.34 -16.51
C THR A 190 -0.13 -16.20 -16.18
N GLU A 191 -1.29 -15.91 -16.79
CA GLU A 191 -2.43 -16.82 -16.68
C GLU A 191 -2.01 -18.21 -17.18
N ASP A 192 -2.02 -19.19 -16.28
CA ASP A 192 -1.74 -20.58 -16.65
C ASP A 192 -2.96 -21.11 -17.43
N PRO A 193 -2.83 -21.45 -18.73
CA PRO A 193 -3.95 -21.92 -19.55
C PRO A 193 -4.64 -23.16 -18.97
N SER A 194 -3.99 -23.90 -18.06
CA SER A 194 -4.55 -25.08 -17.40
C SER A 194 -5.67 -24.77 -16.39
N THR A 195 -5.77 -23.54 -15.89
CA THR A 195 -6.81 -23.16 -14.92
C THR A 195 -8.19 -22.92 -15.56
N LEU A 196 -8.25 -22.65 -16.87
CA LEU A 196 -9.50 -22.49 -17.62
C LEU A 196 -10.24 -23.81 -17.85
N GLN A 197 -9.56 -24.96 -17.71
CA GLN A 197 -10.13 -26.27 -18.03
C GLN A 197 -10.95 -26.90 -16.88
N HIS A 198 -10.90 -26.34 -15.67
CA HIS A 198 -11.56 -26.91 -14.49
C HIS A 198 -12.90 -26.25 -14.10
N SER A 199 -13.37 -25.22 -14.83
CA SER A 199 -14.63 -24.52 -14.51
C SER A 199 -15.84 -24.96 -15.36
N LEU A 200 -15.83 -26.18 -15.90
CA LEU A 200 -16.97 -26.78 -16.59
C LEU A 200 -17.36 -28.10 -15.92
N PHE A 201 -17.84 -28.05 -14.67
CA PHE A 201 -18.64 -29.11 -14.06
C PHE A 201 -19.67 -28.51 -13.09
#